data_AF-Q28R82-F1
#
_entry.id   AF-Q28R82-F1
#
_cell.length_a   1.000
_cell.length_b   1.000
_cell.length_c   1.000
_cell.angle_alpha   90.00
_cell.angle_beta   90.00
_cell.angle_gamma   90.00
#
_symmetry.space_group_name_H-M   'P 1'
#
loop_
_entity.id
_entity.type
_entity.pdbx_description
1 polymer ?
#
loop_
_entity_poly.entity_id
_entity_poly.type
_entity_poly.pdbx_seq_one_letter_code
_entity_poly.pdbx_strand_id
1 'polypeptide(L)'
;MKTEYKVVPAPEKTRKVKGLKGAALFANAMEELMNDLAAEGWQYLRADTLPQEERSGLTSRTTTYRNLLVFQRVIAEEAKVPPTRPDPAAPPPAPRDVADEEVENIWQSSDDETPDPSDPPEPLFPDRQRQRVDL
;
A
#
# COMPACT_ATOMS: atom_id res chain seq x y z
N MET A 1 3.32 23.07 -12.62
CA MET A 1 3.69 21.66 -12.38
C MET A 1 2.99 20.82 -13.42
N LYS A 2 3.74 20.13 -14.27
CA LYS A 2 3.20 19.25 -15.31
C LYS A 2 3.08 17.84 -14.76
N THR A 3 1.99 17.14 -15.03
CA THR A 3 1.78 15.76 -14.57
C THR A 3 1.69 14.83 -15.78
N GLU A 4 2.30 13.67 -15.67
CA GLU A 4 2.17 12.56 -16.61
C GLU A 4 1.33 11.46 -15.98
N TYR A 5 0.54 10.75 -16.81
CA TYR A 5 -0.28 9.62 -16.38
C TYR A 5 0.12 8.35 -17.12
N LYS A 6 0.11 7.23 -16.41
CA LYS A 6 0.34 5.88 -16.96
C LYS A 6 -0.84 5.00 -16.58
N VAL A 7 -1.41 4.31 -17.57
CA VAL A 7 -2.52 3.37 -17.36
C VAL A 7 -2.06 1.99 -17.78
N VAL A 8 -2.17 1.03 -16.88
CA VAL A 8 -1.76 -0.37 -17.12
C VAL A 8 -2.92 -1.31 -16.83
N PRO A 9 -3.07 -2.43 -17.55
CA PRO A 9 -4.08 -3.42 -17.20
C PRO A 9 -3.77 -4.02 -15.82
N ALA A 10 -4.80 -4.31 -15.05
CA ALA A 10 -4.63 -5.10 -13.83
C ALA A 10 -4.11 -6.51 -14.20
N PRO A 11 -3.18 -7.08 -13.42
CA PRO A 11 -2.63 -8.39 -13.70
C PRO A 11 -3.72 -9.46 -13.52
N GLU A 12 -4.14 -10.07 -14.62
CA GLU A 12 -5.12 -11.16 -14.61
C GLU A 12 -4.48 -12.51 -14.25
N LYS A 13 -3.17 -12.65 -14.50
CA LYS A 13 -2.43 -13.91 -14.31
C LYS A 13 -1.10 -13.63 -13.64
N THR A 14 -0.91 -14.18 -12.46
CA THR A 14 0.38 -14.09 -11.74
C THR A 14 1.30 -15.25 -12.11
N ARG A 15 2.60 -14.99 -12.17
CA ARG A 15 3.63 -16.04 -12.18
C ARG A 15 3.51 -16.89 -10.92
N LYS A 16 3.67 -18.21 -11.04
CA LYS A 16 3.63 -19.10 -9.86
C LYS A 16 4.77 -18.74 -8.88
N VAL A 17 4.39 -18.37 -7.66
CA VAL A 17 5.32 -18.15 -6.54
C VAL A 17 5.21 -19.33 -5.57
N LYS A 18 6.35 -19.88 -5.15
CA LYS A 18 6.40 -21.03 -4.25
C LYS A 18 5.72 -20.68 -2.93
N GLY A 19 4.75 -21.49 -2.51
CA GLY A 19 4.03 -21.30 -1.24
C GLY A 19 2.80 -20.38 -1.31
N LEU A 20 2.60 -19.62 -2.38
CA LEU A 20 1.42 -18.76 -2.55
C LEU A 20 0.37 -19.41 -3.45
N LYS A 21 -0.91 -19.28 -3.08
CA LYS A 21 -2.06 -19.81 -3.84
C LYS A 21 -3.23 -18.83 -3.76
N GLY A 22 -4.11 -18.90 -4.77
CA GLY A 22 -5.36 -18.13 -4.80
C GLY A 22 -5.14 -16.62 -4.67
N ALA A 23 -5.90 -15.99 -3.77
CA ALA A 23 -5.85 -14.54 -3.54
C ALA A 23 -4.46 -14.01 -3.14
N ALA A 24 -3.67 -14.80 -2.41
CA ALA A 24 -2.31 -14.39 -2.01
C ALA A 24 -1.37 -14.22 -3.21
N LEU A 25 -1.56 -15.03 -4.26
CA LEU A 25 -0.79 -14.90 -5.49
C LEU A 25 -1.21 -13.65 -6.27
N PHE A 26 -2.49 -13.29 -6.26
CA PHE A 26 -2.96 -12.04 -6.87
C PHE A 26 -2.42 -10.81 -6.15
N ALA A 27 -2.46 -10.81 -4.81
CA ALA A 27 -1.93 -9.71 -3.99
C ALA A 27 -0.43 -9.49 -4.23
N ASN A 28 0.36 -10.57 -4.26
CA ASN A 28 1.79 -10.47 -4.56
C ASN A 28 2.06 -9.92 -5.97
N ALA A 29 1.26 -10.29 -6.98
CA ALA A 29 1.38 -9.70 -8.33
C ALA A 29 1.13 -8.18 -8.32
N MET A 30 0.14 -7.76 -7.54
CA MET A 30 -0.20 -6.35 -7.40
C MET A 30 0.88 -5.57 -6.70
N GLU A 31 1.40 -6.13 -5.61
CA GLU A 31 2.52 -5.58 -4.88
C GLU A 31 3.77 -5.42 -5.77
N GLU A 32 4.16 -6.46 -6.52
CA GLU A 32 5.28 -6.41 -7.46
C GLU A 32 5.09 -5.28 -8.49
N LEU A 33 3.93 -5.24 -9.17
CA LEU A 33 3.64 -4.21 -10.17
C LEU A 33 3.65 -2.79 -9.59
N MET A 34 3.07 -2.61 -8.40
CA MET A 34 3.02 -1.29 -7.74
C MET A 34 4.41 -0.83 -7.32
N ASN A 35 5.23 -1.74 -6.78
CA ASN A 35 6.59 -1.43 -6.36
C ASN A 35 7.50 -1.11 -7.55
N ASP A 36 7.38 -1.84 -8.66
CA ASP A 36 8.14 -1.59 -9.88
C ASP A 36 7.83 -0.18 -10.44
N LEU A 37 6.55 0.19 -10.49
CA LEU A 37 6.13 1.51 -10.96
C LEU A 37 6.50 2.62 -9.96
N ALA A 38 6.41 2.36 -8.66
CA ALA A 38 6.87 3.29 -7.64
C ALA A 38 8.38 3.55 -7.74
N ALA A 39 9.18 2.53 -8.04
CA ALA A 39 10.62 2.67 -8.28
C ALA A 39 10.94 3.52 -9.52
N GLU A 40 10.08 3.50 -10.54
CA GLU A 40 10.13 4.40 -11.71
C GLU A 40 9.62 5.84 -11.41
N GLY A 41 9.19 6.12 -10.18
CA GLY A 41 8.67 7.42 -9.75
C GLY A 41 7.18 7.64 -10.04
N TRP A 42 6.43 6.58 -10.38
CA TRP A 42 4.97 6.65 -10.53
C TRP A 42 4.25 6.48 -9.20
N GLN A 43 3.21 7.27 -8.98
CA GLN A 43 2.34 7.20 -7.82
C GLN A 43 1.00 6.59 -8.20
N TYR A 44 0.57 5.59 -7.45
CA TYR A 44 -0.74 4.98 -7.65
C TYR A 44 -1.86 5.98 -7.36
N LEU A 45 -2.84 6.07 -8.27
CA LEU A 45 -4.03 6.91 -8.09
C LEU A 45 -5.27 6.07 -7.77
N ARG A 46 -5.62 5.14 -8.66
CA ARG A 46 -6.86 4.36 -8.55
C ARG A 46 -6.88 3.15 -9.48
N ALA A 47 -7.87 2.29 -9.27
CA ALA A 47 -8.29 1.27 -10.22
C ALA A 47 -9.61 1.69 -10.89
N ASP A 48 -9.71 1.48 -12.20
CA ASP A 48 -10.90 1.76 -13.00
C ASP A 48 -11.35 0.48 -13.74
N THR A 49 -12.66 0.29 -13.87
CA THR A 49 -13.25 -0.78 -14.70
C THR A 49 -14.01 -0.15 -15.86
N LEU A 50 -13.48 -0.26 -17.08
CA LEU A 50 -14.00 0.44 -18.25
C LEU A 50 -14.50 -0.55 -19.32
N PRO A 51 -15.59 -0.23 -20.04
CA PRO A 51 -16.03 -1.01 -21.18
C PRO A 51 -15.11 -0.81 -22.39
N GLN A 52 -14.76 -1.91 -23.06
CA GLN A 52 -14.03 -1.94 -24.33
C GLN A 52 -14.89 -2.63 -25.39
N GLU A 53 -15.16 -1.95 -26.50
CA GLU A 53 -15.86 -2.55 -27.64
C GLU A 53 -14.86 -3.36 -28.49
N GLU A 54 -15.08 -4.66 -28.59
CA GLU A 54 -14.30 -5.55 -29.44
C GLU A 54 -15.18 -6.06 -30.59
N ARG A 55 -14.60 -6.23 -31.79
CA ARG A 55 -15.34 -6.84 -32.89
C ARG A 55 -15.50 -8.33 -32.62
N SER A 56 -16.74 -8.79 -32.57
CA SER A 56 -17.11 -10.18 -32.39
C SER A 56 -17.64 -10.73 -33.73
N GLY A 57 -16.84 -11.56 -34.40
CA GLY A 57 -17.23 -12.18 -35.68
C GLY A 57 -17.41 -11.20 -36.85
N LEU A 58 -18.22 -11.61 -37.84
CA LEU A 58 -18.34 -10.90 -39.13
C LEU A 58 -19.15 -9.59 -39.03
N THR A 59 -20.19 -9.54 -38.18
CA THR A 59 -21.14 -8.40 -38.11
C THR A 59 -21.45 -7.90 -36.69
N SER A 60 -20.94 -8.50 -35.61
CA SER A 60 -21.30 -8.11 -34.24
C SER A 60 -20.15 -7.40 -33.49
N ARG A 61 -20.51 -6.61 -32.47
CA ARG A 61 -19.59 -5.97 -31.53
C ARG A 61 -19.96 -6.42 -30.12
N THR A 62 -18.99 -6.72 -29.28
CA THR A 62 -19.17 -7.15 -27.90
C THR A 62 -18.46 -6.17 -26.98
N THR A 63 -19.12 -5.79 -25.89
CA THR A 63 -18.53 -4.95 -24.85
C THR A 63 -17.89 -5.84 -23.79
N THR A 64 -16.57 -5.75 -23.65
CA THR A 64 -15.79 -6.45 -22.62
C THR A 64 -15.32 -5.43 -21.59
N TYR A 65 -15.58 -5.66 -20.30
CA TYR A 65 -15.06 -4.80 -19.25
C TYR A 65 -13.61 -5.15 -18.93
N ARG A 66 -12.75 -4.13 -18.83
CA ARG A 66 -11.32 -4.27 -18.49
C ARG A 66 -11.02 -3.52 -17.20
N ASN A 67 -10.27 -4.17 -16.33
CA ASN A 67 -9.75 -3.56 -15.10
C ASN A 67 -8.39 -2.94 -15.40
N LEU A 68 -8.25 -1.66 -15.08
CA LEU A 68 -7.07 -0.85 -15.32
C LEU A 68 -6.60 -0.22 -14.02
N LEU A 69 -5.30 -0.01 -13.89
CA LEU A 69 -4.69 0.77 -12.82
C LEU A 69 -4.12 2.07 -13.40
N VAL A 70 -4.40 3.17 -12.70
CA VAL A 70 -3.98 4.51 -13.09
C VAL A 70 -2.90 5.00 -12.14
N PHE A 71 -1.82 5.50 -12.72
CA PHE A 71 -0.68 6.08 -12.01
C PHE A 71 -0.40 7.49 -12.52
N GLN A 72 0.20 8.33 -11.68
CA GLN A 72 0.65 9.68 -12.03
C GLN A 72 2.08 9.93 -11.60
N ARG A 73 2.79 10.82 -12.29
CA ARG A 73 4.04 11.41 -11.77
C ARG A 73 4.13 12.88 -12.12
N VAL A 74 4.70 13.68 -11.23
CA VAL A 74 5.00 15.09 -11.50
C VAL A 74 6.28 15.16 -12.30
N ILE A 75 6.23 15.82 -13.46
CA ILE A 75 7.42 16.19 -14.22
C ILE A 75 7.94 17.48 -13.59
N ALA A 76 9.12 17.40 -12.97
CA ALA A 76 9.84 18.60 -12.58
C ALA A 76 10.23 19.35 -13.85
N GLU A 77 9.71 20.57 -14.02
CA GLU A 77 10.36 21.50 -14.93
C GLU A 77 11.73 21.79 -14.35
N GLU A 78 12.77 21.61 -15.16
CA GLU A 78 14.15 21.88 -14.80
C GLU A 78 14.25 23.37 -14.45
N ALA A 79 14.05 23.69 -13.17
CA ALA A 79 14.21 25.02 -12.66
C ALA A 79 15.67 25.37 -12.88
N LYS A 80 15.93 26.24 -13.86
CA LYS A 80 17.25 26.78 -14.17
C LYS A 80 17.82 27.35 -12.88
N VAL A 81 18.67 26.59 -12.20
CA VAL A 81 19.28 26.97 -10.93
C VAL A 81 20.11 28.23 -11.22
N PRO A 82 19.77 29.41 -10.69
CA PRO A 82 20.68 30.54 -10.78
C PRO A 82 21.98 30.16 -10.06
N PRO A 83 23.16 30.55 -10.57
CA PRO A 83 24.42 30.14 -9.97
C PRO A 83 24.44 30.53 -8.49
N THR A 84 24.56 29.52 -7.63
CA THR A 84 24.76 29.71 -6.20
C THR A 84 26.06 30.50 -6.02
N ARG A 85 25.94 31.72 -5.49
CA ARG A 85 27.10 32.46 -4.99
C ARG A 85 27.63 31.67 -3.77
N PRO A 86 28.93 31.37 -3.69
CA PRO A 86 29.47 30.72 -2.50
C PRO A 86 29.27 31.64 -1.29
N ASP A 87 28.55 31.15 -0.29
CA ASP A 87 28.47 31.78 1.02
C ASP A 87 29.84 31.66 1.70
N PRO A 88 30.33 32.70 2.40
CA PRO A 88 31.53 32.58 3.22
C PRO A 88 31.27 31.56 4.33
N ALA A 89 32.17 30.60 4.48
CA ALA A 89 32.09 29.53 5.46
C ALA A 89 31.74 30.05 6.86
N ALA A 90 30.61 29.59 7.40
CA ALA A 90 30.30 29.73 8.82
C ALA A 90 31.30 28.89 9.65
N PRO A 91 31.78 29.37 10.80
CA PRO A 91 32.71 28.63 11.65
C PRO A 91 32.05 27.34 12.21
N PRO A 92 32.85 26.29 12.48
CA PRO A 92 32.32 25.01 12.94
C PRO A 92 31.60 25.15 14.29
N PRO A 93 30.49 24.41 14.50
CA PRO A 93 29.80 24.41 15.79
C PRO A 93 30.68 23.78 16.87
N ALA A 94 30.73 24.42 18.05
CA ALA A 94 31.39 23.88 19.22
C ALA A 94 30.74 22.55 19.66
N PRO A 95 31.50 21.64 20.30
CA PRO A 95 30.97 20.36 20.77
C PRO A 95 29.80 20.58 21.73
N ARG A 96 28.67 19.93 21.45
CA ARG A 96 27.58 19.78 22.42
C ARG A 96 27.88 18.54 23.24
N ASP A 97 28.01 18.72 24.55
CA ASP A 97 28.04 17.61 25.50
C ASP A 97 26.75 16.80 25.36
N VAL A 98 26.90 15.53 25.00
CA VAL A 98 25.82 14.54 25.04
C VAL A 98 25.67 14.08 26.49
N ALA A 99 24.71 14.65 27.21
CA ALA A 99 24.20 14.02 28.43
C ALA A 99 23.14 12.99 27.98
N ASP A 100 23.44 11.73 28.25
CA ASP A 100 22.63 10.55 27.98
C ASP A 100 21.27 10.59 28.70
N GLU A 101 20.19 11.04 28.03
CA GLU A 101 18.82 10.91 28.55
C GLU A 101 17.81 10.71 27.41
N GLU A 102 17.89 9.64 26.60
CA GLU A 102 16.79 9.33 25.66
C GLU A 102 16.61 7.85 25.26
N VAL A 103 16.93 6.86 26.09
CA VAL A 103 16.61 5.44 25.73
C VAL A 103 15.86 4.64 26.80
N GLU A 104 15.82 5.04 28.07
CA GLU A 104 15.18 4.22 29.11
C GLU A 104 13.64 4.32 29.22
N ASN A 105 13.01 5.36 28.67
CA ASN A 105 11.56 5.59 28.89
C ASN A 105 10.61 5.07 27.81
N ILE A 106 11.08 4.34 26.80
CA ILE A 106 10.22 3.78 25.73
C ILE A 106 9.80 2.32 26.03
N TRP A 107 10.39 1.67 27.05
CA TRP A 107 10.11 0.27 27.38
C TRP A 107 9.56 0.02 28.80
N GLN A 108 9.24 1.07 29.57
CA GLN A 108 8.51 0.97 30.85
C GLN A 108 7.09 1.54 30.71
N SER A 109 6.27 0.93 29.88
CA SER A 109 4.81 0.95 30.06
C SER A 109 4.22 -0.39 29.60
N SER A 110 4.76 -1.46 30.16
CA SER A 110 4.04 -2.70 30.35
C SER A 110 3.59 -2.70 31.81
N ASP A 111 2.45 -2.05 32.09
CA ASP A 111 1.70 -2.41 33.27
C ASP A 111 1.01 -3.75 32.97
N ASP A 112 1.49 -4.72 33.74
CA ASP A 112 1.03 -6.08 33.90
C ASP A 112 -0.39 -6.05 34.48
N GLU A 113 -1.40 -6.35 33.67
CA GLU A 113 -2.68 -6.84 34.19
C GLU A 113 -2.74 -8.33 33.91
N THR A 114 -2.15 -9.11 34.82
CA THR A 114 -2.35 -10.55 34.91
C THR A 114 -3.81 -10.80 35.35
N PRO A 115 -4.64 -11.50 34.56
CA PRO A 115 -6.01 -11.82 34.97
C PRO A 115 -6.00 -12.85 36.11
N ASP A 116 -6.85 -12.63 37.12
CA ASP A 116 -7.07 -13.53 38.25
C ASP A 116 -7.45 -14.95 37.76
N PRO A 117 -6.74 -16.02 38.19
CA PRO A 117 -7.04 -17.40 37.78
C PRO A 117 -8.39 -17.95 38.29
N SER A 118 -9.18 -17.15 39.02
CA SER A 118 -10.48 -17.55 39.58
C SER A 118 -11.68 -17.12 38.72
N ASP A 119 -11.48 -16.30 37.68
CA ASP A 119 -12.55 -15.92 36.76
C ASP A 119 -12.57 -16.86 35.54
N PRO A 120 -13.63 -17.68 35.35
CA PRO A 120 -13.77 -18.44 34.12
C PRO A 120 -13.95 -17.46 32.97
N PRO A 121 -13.19 -17.59 31.85
CA PRO A 121 -13.33 -16.67 30.73
C PRO A 121 -14.75 -16.75 30.16
N GLU A 122 -15.43 -15.60 30.09
CA GLU A 122 -16.72 -15.49 29.43
C GLU A 122 -16.63 -16.01 27.99
N PRO A 123 -17.61 -16.81 27.52
CA PRO A 123 -17.58 -17.32 26.17
C PRO A 123 -17.70 -16.17 25.16
N LEU A 124 -16.66 -16.00 24.34
CA LEU A 124 -16.54 -14.99 23.27
C LEU A 124 -17.56 -15.11 22.12
N PHE A 125 -18.57 -15.98 22.25
CA PHE A 125 -19.65 -16.12 21.27
C PHE A 125 -20.96 -16.38 22.00
N PRO A 126 -21.98 -15.50 21.89
CA PRO A 126 -23.31 -15.88 22.32
C PRO A 126 -23.75 -17.07 21.46
N ASP A 127 -24.09 -18.16 22.15
CA ASP A 127 -24.64 -19.39 21.60
C ASP A 127 -25.82 -19.02 20.69
N ARG A 128 -25.61 -19.10 19.36
CA ARG A 128 -26.72 -18.99 18.40
C ARG A 128 -27.55 -20.25 18.60
N GLN A 129 -28.53 -20.13 19.49
CA GLN A 129 -29.58 -21.10 19.71
C GLN A 129 -30.02 -21.68 18.36
N ARG A 130 -29.81 -22.98 18.23
CA ARG A 130 -30.60 -23.80 17.31
C ARG A 130 -32.05 -23.67 17.77
N GLN A 131 -32.82 -22.78 17.13
CA GLN A 131 -34.27 -22.91 17.10
C GLN A 131 -34.57 -24.18 16.30
N ARG A 132 -34.66 -25.31 17.01
CA ARG A 132 -35.67 -26.31 16.71
C ARG A 132 -36.88 -25.90 17.53
N VAL A 133 -37.83 -25.26 16.87
CA VAL A 133 -39.22 -25.25 17.35
C VAL A 133 -39.78 -26.58 16.88
N ASP A 134 -39.72 -27.58 17.74
CA ASP A 134 -40.53 -28.78 17.61
C ASP A 134 -41.90 -28.45 18.24
N LEU A 135 -42.98 -28.58 17.46
CA LEU A 135 -44.32 -28.84 17.95
C LEU A 135 -44.71 -30.25 17.50
#